data_AF-A0A8T5QU06-F1
#
_entry.id   AF-A0A8T5QU06-F1
#
_cell.length_a   1.000
_cell.length_b   1.000
_cell.length_c   1.000
_cell.angle_alpha   90.00
_cell.angle_beta   90.00
_cell.angle_gamma   90.00
#
_symmetry.space_group_name_H-M   'P 1'
#
loop_
_entity.id
_entity.type
_entity.pdbx_description
1 polymer ?
#
loop_
_entity_poly.entity_id
_entity_poly.type
_entity_poly.pdbx_seq_one_letter_code
_entity_poly.pdbx_strand_id
1 'polypeptide(L)'
;MVQGSRRSRTLRRVHVRTPGGKTVLRFKRRSPKSAKCGRCGAVLPGIPRKIPLRMKNLPKTRKKTARPYGGNLCSKCTRLVLIEKARSEEQ
;
A
#
# COMPACT_ATOMS: atom_id res chain seq x y z
N MET A 1 33.14 -12.03 -1.93
CA MET A 1 31.78 -12.56 -2.25
C MET A 1 30.78 -11.42 -2.41
N VAL A 2 29.90 -11.46 -3.41
CA VAL A 2 28.78 -10.49 -3.54
C VAL A 2 27.76 -10.76 -2.42
N GLN A 3 27.33 -9.73 -1.70
CA GLN A 3 26.33 -9.86 -0.64
C GLN A 3 25.08 -10.61 -1.13
N GLY A 4 24.62 -11.61 -0.37
CA GLY A 4 23.47 -12.46 -0.74
C GLY A 4 22.18 -11.68 -1.03
N SER A 5 21.99 -10.54 -0.35
CA SER A 5 20.87 -9.61 -0.60
C SER A 5 20.83 -9.04 -2.02
N ARG A 6 21.97 -8.95 -2.70
CA ARG A 6 22.09 -8.45 -4.09
C ARG A 6 21.93 -9.56 -5.13
N ARG A 7 21.95 -10.83 -4.70
CA ARG A 7 21.66 -12.02 -5.51
C ARG A 7 20.18 -12.38 -5.50
N SER A 8 19.49 -12.19 -4.37
CA SER A 8 18.07 -12.54 -4.23
C SER A 8 17.12 -11.57 -4.94
N ARG A 9 15.88 -12.02 -5.20
CA ARG A 9 14.82 -11.22 -5.88
C ARG A 9 14.24 -10.08 -5.02
N THR A 10 14.73 -9.91 -3.79
CA THR A 10 14.25 -8.91 -2.81
C THR A 10 14.46 -7.47 -3.27
N LEU A 11 15.61 -7.18 -3.90
CA LEU A 11 15.95 -5.88 -4.45
C LEU A 11 15.84 -5.88 -5.97
N ARG A 12 15.24 -4.83 -6.54
CA ARG A 12 15.22 -4.58 -7.98
C ARG A 12 16.51 -3.89 -8.39
N ARG A 13 17.17 -4.40 -9.44
CA ARG A 13 18.30 -3.75 -10.10
C ARG A 13 17.77 -2.68 -11.05
N VAL A 14 18.25 -1.45 -10.89
CA VAL A 14 17.86 -0.32 -11.75
C VAL A 14 19.14 0.33 -12.25
N HIS A 15 19.34 0.31 -13.56
CA HIS A 15 20.42 1.05 -14.21
C HIS A 15 20.03 2.53 -14.26
N VAL A 16 20.87 3.39 -13.70
CA VAL A 16 20.62 4.83 -13.64
C VAL A 16 21.87 5.54 -14.17
N ARG A 17 21.67 6.52 -15.07
CA ARG A 17 22.75 7.43 -15.49
C ARG A 17 23.02 8.42 -14.37
N THR A 18 24.27 8.51 -13.92
CA THR A 18 24.68 9.51 -12.95
C THR A 18 24.98 10.83 -13.64
N PRO A 19 25.01 11.96 -12.91
CA PRO A 19 25.33 13.27 -13.49
C PRO A 19 26.67 13.30 -14.24
N GLY A 20 27.66 12.49 -13.82
CA GLY A 20 28.94 12.35 -14.51
C GLY A 20 28.92 11.43 -15.74
N GLY A 21 27.76 11.18 -16.35
CA GLY A 21 27.60 10.40 -17.58
C GLY A 21 27.75 8.88 -17.44
N LYS A 22 28.16 8.37 -16.28
CA LYS A 22 28.37 6.93 -16.06
C LYS A 22 27.05 6.21 -15.75
N THR A 23 26.86 5.02 -16.31
CA THR A 23 25.70 4.17 -15.97
C THR A 23 26.04 3.31 -14.76
N VAL A 24 25.34 3.52 -13.65
CA VAL A 24 25.58 2.78 -12.39
C VAL A 24 24.36 1.93 -12.04
N LEU A 25 24.62 0.73 -11.50
CA LEU A 25 23.58 -0.17 -11.00
C LEU A 25 23.16 0.23 -9.59
N ARG A 26 21.90 0.66 -9.42
CA ARG A 26 21.31 1.01 -8.13
C ARG A 26 20.27 -0.03 -7.72
N PHE A 27 20.43 -0.56 -6.51
CA PHE A 27 19.46 -1.49 -5.92
C PHE A 27 18.33 -0.70 -5.23
N LYS A 28 17.09 -0.96 -5.61
CA LYS A 28 15.89 -0.35 -4.99
C LYS A 28 14.97 -1.44 -4.45
N ARG A 29 14.33 -1.21 -3.31
CA ARG A 29 13.25 -2.09 -2.82
C ARG A 29 12.06 -2.06 -3.77
N ARG A 30 11.40 -3.20 -3.95
CA ARG A 30 10.18 -3.31 -4.76
C ARG A 30 9.03 -2.54 -4.12
N SER A 31 8.15 -1.98 -4.95
CA SER A 31 6.92 -1.37 -4.48
C SER A 31 5.95 -2.45 -3.99
N PRO A 32 5.28 -2.24 -2.84
CA PRO A 32 4.29 -3.19 -2.36
C PRO A 32 3.03 -3.20 -3.24
N LYS A 33 2.22 -4.24 -3.05
CA LYS A 33 0.91 -4.36 -3.69
C LYS A 33 -0.03 -3.24 -3.21
N SER A 34 -1.08 -2.98 -4.00
CA SER A 34 -2.13 -2.05 -3.62
C SER A 34 -2.86 -2.49 -2.36
N ALA A 35 -3.35 -1.52 -1.59
CA ALA A 35 -4.26 -1.80 -0.48
C ALA A 35 -5.55 -2.42 -1.02
N LYS A 36 -6.04 -3.46 -0.34
CA LYS A 36 -7.24 -4.20 -0.71
C LYS A 36 -8.29 -4.10 0.40
N CYS A 37 -9.55 -4.19 0.02
CA CYS A 37 -10.66 -4.30 0.93
C CYS A 37 -10.62 -5.64 1.67
N GLY A 38 -10.82 -5.64 2.99
CA GLY A 38 -10.83 -6.87 3.79
C GLY A 38 -11.98 -7.84 3.46
N ARG A 39 -13.14 -7.34 3.00
CA ARG A 39 -14.33 -8.18 2.69
C ARG A 39 -14.35 -8.68 1.24
N CYS A 40 -14.12 -7.79 0.27
CA CYS A 40 -14.29 -8.12 -1.15
C CYS A 40 -12.98 -8.17 -1.96
N GLY A 41 -11.83 -7.86 -1.36
CA GLY A 41 -10.54 -7.86 -2.06
C GLY A 41 -10.35 -6.74 -3.10
N ALA A 42 -11.36 -5.88 -3.32
CA ALA A 42 -11.29 -4.75 -4.23
C ALA A 42 -10.16 -3.79 -3.85
N VAL A 43 -9.52 -3.18 -4.87
CA VAL A 43 -8.46 -2.19 -4.63
C VAL A 43 -9.05 -0.94 -4.00
N LEU A 44 -8.46 -0.48 -2.90
CA LEU A 44 -8.89 0.73 -2.21
C LEU A 44 -8.25 1.96 -2.88
N PRO A 45 -9.05 2.85 -3.51
CA PRO A 45 -8.54 4.09 -4.08
C PRO A 45 -8.13 5.08 -2.97
N GLY A 46 -7.17 5.95 -3.28
CA GLY A 46 -6.70 6.99 -2.37
C GLY A 46 -5.65 6.56 -1.34
N ILE A 47 -5.34 5.27 -1.21
CA ILE A 47 -4.30 4.77 -0.30
C ILE A 47 -2.98 4.60 -1.07
N PRO A 48 -1.89 5.28 -0.65
CA PRO A 48 -0.62 5.22 -1.34
C PRO A 48 0.05 3.86 -1.17
N ARG A 49 0.70 3.40 -2.25
CA ARG A 49 1.47 2.15 -2.28
C ARG A 49 2.89 2.41 -1.77
N LYS A 50 3.10 2.32 -0.47
CA LYS A 50 4.44 2.48 0.13
C LYS A 50 4.78 1.37 1.12
N ILE A 51 6.08 1.16 1.27
CA ILE A 51 6.67 0.20 2.22
C ILE A 51 6.21 0.57 3.64
N PRO A 52 5.99 -0.38 4.57
CA PRO A 52 5.51 -0.10 5.93
C PRO A 52 6.26 1.03 6.65
N LEU A 53 7.58 1.08 6.53
CA LEU A 53 8.40 2.17 7.11
C LEU A 53 8.01 3.55 6.57
N ARG A 54 7.79 3.68 5.26
CA ARG A 54 7.36 4.93 4.62
C ARG A 54 5.89 5.24 4.89
N MET A 55 5.06 4.22 5.08
CA MET A 55 3.67 4.39 5.50
C MET A 55 3.58 4.91 6.93
N LYS A 56 4.46 4.50 7.83
CA LYS A 56 4.51 5.00 9.22
C LYS A 56 4.69 6.52 9.25
N ASN A 57 5.59 7.06 8.42
CA ASN A 57 5.94 8.48 8.38
C ASN A 57 4.91 9.37 7.66
N LEU A 58 3.89 8.80 7.01
CA LEU A 58 2.84 9.60 6.37
C LEU A 58 1.84 10.16 7.40
N PRO A 59 1.18 11.30 7.11
CA PRO A 59 0.07 11.78 7.93
C PRO A 59 -1.16 10.86 7.79
N LYS A 60 -2.04 10.88 8.80
CA LYS A 60 -3.26 10.05 8.84
C LYS A 60 -4.17 10.29 7.61
N THR A 61 -4.29 11.53 7.15
CA THR A 61 -5.08 11.93 5.98
C THR A 61 -4.65 11.24 4.69
N ARG A 62 -3.37 10.94 4.53
CA ARG A 62 -2.85 10.21 3.37
C ARG A 62 -2.97 8.69 3.50
N LYS A 63 -3.27 8.16 4.69
CA LYS A 63 -3.37 6.70 4.92
C LYS A 63 -4.80 6.19 4.81
N LYS A 64 -5.79 7.03 5.10
CA LYS A 64 -7.21 6.66 5.11
C LYS A 64 -8.07 7.75 4.49
N THR A 65 -9.20 7.34 3.93
CA THR A 65 -10.30 8.25 3.54
C THR A 65 -11.12 8.67 4.76
N ALA A 66 -11.69 9.87 4.74
CA ALA A 66 -12.55 10.41 5.81
C ALA A 66 -13.97 9.79 5.77
N ARG A 67 -14.09 8.51 6.10
CA ARG A 67 -15.36 7.79 6.29
C ARG A 67 -15.18 6.66 7.31
N PRO A 68 -16.25 6.13 7.90
CA PRO A 68 -16.18 4.93 8.73
C PRO A 68 -15.48 3.78 7.99
N TYR A 69 -14.60 3.06 8.70
CA TYR A 69 -13.77 1.98 8.13
C TYR A 69 -12.90 2.37 6.92
N GLY A 70 -12.63 3.67 6.74
CA GLY A 70 -11.74 4.19 5.71
C GLY A 70 -10.33 3.61 5.86
N GLY A 71 -9.78 3.04 4.78
CA GLY A 71 -8.50 2.34 4.83
C GLY A 71 -8.60 0.81 4.91
N ASN A 72 -9.77 0.27 5.25
CA ASN A 72 -9.98 -1.17 5.44
C ASN A 72 -11.10 -1.73 4.55
N LEU A 73 -12.25 -1.05 4.50
CA LEU A 73 -13.40 -1.47 3.70
C LEU A 73 -13.63 -0.53 2.52
N CYS A 74 -14.10 -1.03 1.38
CA CYS A 74 -14.56 -0.21 0.26
C CYS A 74 -15.92 0.43 0.57
N SER A 75 -16.33 1.45 -0.20
CA SER A 75 -17.61 2.17 0.01
C SER A 75 -18.83 1.25 0.01
N LYS A 76 -18.84 0.27 -0.91
CA LYS A 76 -19.91 -0.74 -1.02
C LYS A 76 -20.00 -1.60 0.25
N CYS A 77 -18.87 -2.16 0.69
CA CYS A 77 -18.85 -3.00 1.89
C CYS A 77 -19.15 -2.21 3.16
N THR A 78 -18.73 -0.94 3.26
CA THR A 78 -19.10 -0.11 4.42
C THR A 78 -20.60 0.13 4.49
N ARG A 79 -21.26 0.34 3.35
CA ARG A 79 -22.71 0.50 3.31
C ARG A 79 -23.43 -0.75 3.80
N LEU A 80 -22.99 -1.93 3.34
CA LEU A 80 -23.57 -3.21 3.79
C LEU A 80 -23.42 -3.40 5.30
N VAL A 81 -22.23 -3.15 5.85
CA VAL A 81 -21.99 -3.25 7.30
C VAL A 81 -22.86 -2.29 8.10
N LEU A 82 -23.09 -1.07 7.59
CA LEU A 82 -23.95 -0.11 8.27
C LEU A 82 -25.41 -0.56 8.26
N ILE A 83 -25.90 -1.12 7.14
CA ILE A 83 -27.26 -1.66 7.05
C ILE A 83 -27.42 -2.88 7.96
N GLU A 84 -26.47 -3.80 7.95
CA GLU A 84 -26.46 -5.01 8.80
C GLU A 84 -26.53 -4.62 10.28
N LYS A 85 -25.77 -3.59 10.69
CA LYS A 85 -25.78 -3.08 12.07
C LYS A 85 -27.10 -2.43 12.46
N ALA A 86 -27.64 -1.55 11.61
CA ALA A 86 -28.90 -0.88 11.89
C ALA A 86 -30.04 -1.90 12.10
N ARG A 87 -30.11 -2.93 11.25
CA ARG A 87 -31.12 -3.99 11.38
C ARG A 87 -30.98 -4.82 12.65
N SER A 88 -29.75 -5.08 13.11
CA SER A 88 -29.53 -5.80 14.37
C SER A 88 -29.81 -4.98 15.62
N GLU A 89 -29.79 -3.65 15.51
CA GLU A 89 -30.07 -2.74 16.62
C GLU A 89 -31.58 -2.53 16.83
N GLU A 90 -32.40 -2.76 15.80
CA GLU A 90 -33.87 -2.66 15.86
C GLU A 90 -34.56 -3.93 16.39
N GLN A 91 -33.78 -4.98 16.67
CA GLN A 91 -34.26 -6.34 16.97
C GLN A 91 -33.99 -6.72 18.42
#